data_AF-A0A9D6JJV6-F1
#
_entry.id   AF-A0A9D6JJV6-F1
#
_cell.length_a   1.000
_cell.length_b   1.000
_cell.length_c   1.000
_cell.angle_alpha   90.00
_cell.angle_beta   90.00
_cell.angle_gamma   90.00
#
_symmetry.space_group_name_H-M   'P 1'
#
loop_
_entity.id
_entity.type
_entity.pdbx_description
1 polymer ?
#
loop_
_entity_poly.entity_id
_entity_poly.type
_entity_poly.pdbx_seq_one_letter_code
_entity_poly.pdbx_strand_id
1 'polypeptide(L)'
;MFKQYWLQISMILLLGVASLDAASSSDELIRALELAPNIENGKKIYPLCASCHHDNGWGKADGSYPVIAGQHRKVLIKQLADI
;
A
#
# COMPACT_ATOMS: atom_id res chain seq x y z
N MET A 1 -15.79 -26.68 -40.89
CA MET A 1 -16.32 -25.91 -39.73
C MET A 1 -15.59 -26.18 -38.41
N PHE A 2 -15.07 -27.40 -38.13
CA PHE A 2 -14.40 -27.73 -36.85
C PHE A 2 -13.07 -26.99 -36.56
N LYS A 3 -12.36 -26.51 -37.60
CA LYS A 3 -11.03 -25.88 -37.46
C LYS A 3 -11.09 -24.44 -36.88
N GLN A 4 -12.24 -23.76 -36.99
CA GLN A 4 -12.43 -22.37 -36.52
C GLN A 4 -12.62 -22.29 -35.00
N TYR A 5 -13.25 -23.33 -34.42
CA TYR A 5 -13.49 -23.42 -32.99
C TYR A 5 -12.21 -23.76 -32.20
N TRP A 6 -11.27 -24.51 -32.80
CA TRP A 6 -10.00 -24.86 -32.17
C TRP A 6 -9.07 -23.65 -31.97
N LEU A 7 -9.04 -22.71 -32.91
CA LEU A 7 -8.26 -21.48 -32.76
C LEU A 7 -8.86 -20.53 -31.72
N GLN A 8 -10.19 -20.45 -31.63
CA GLN A 8 -10.87 -19.64 -30.61
C GLN A 8 -10.67 -20.18 -29.19
N ILE A 9 -10.72 -21.50 -29.00
CA ILE A 9 -10.48 -22.12 -27.68
C ILE A 9 -9.03 -21.91 -27.22
N SER A 10 -8.06 -21.99 -28.14
CA SER A 10 -6.64 -21.73 -27.83
C SER A 10 -6.37 -20.27 -27.46
N MET A 11 -7.10 -19.32 -28.02
CA MET A 11 -6.89 -17.89 -27.77
C MET A 11 -7.47 -17.42 -26.43
N ILE A 12 -8.55 -18.06 -25.96
CA ILE A 12 -9.17 -17.78 -24.65
C ILE A 12 -8.28 -18.27 -23.51
N LEU A 13 -7.56 -19.39 -23.69
CA LEU A 13 -6.63 -19.93 -22.70
C LEU A 13 -5.37 -19.08 -22.49
N LEU A 14 -4.90 -18.37 -23.53
CA LEU A 14 -3.72 -17.49 -23.45
C LEU A 14 -4.00 -16.14 -22.76
N LEU A 15 -5.24 -15.64 -22.82
CA LEU A 15 -5.63 -14.39 -22.17
C LEU A 15 -6.04 -14.57 -20.69
N GLY A 16 -6.48 -15.78 -20.30
CA GLY A 16 -7.00 -16.06 -18.96
C GLY A 16 -5.97 -16.26 -17.85
N VAL A 17 -4.68 -16.44 -18.17
CA VAL A 17 -3.61 -16.74 -17.20
C VAL A 17 -2.83 -15.50 -16.73
N ALA A 18 -3.12 -14.31 -17.25
CA ALA A 18 -2.34 -13.10 -16.99
C ALA A 18 -2.75 -12.31 -15.73
N SER A 19 -3.70 -12.81 -14.91
CA SER A 19 -4.32 -12.01 -13.84
C SER A 19 -4.13 -12.55 -12.41
N LEU A 20 -3.16 -13.44 -12.17
CA LEU A 20 -2.96 -14.01 -10.83
C LEU A 20 -1.90 -13.28 -9.95
N ASP A 21 -1.09 -12.37 -10.51
CA ASP A 21 0.16 -11.95 -9.84
C ASP A 21 0.28 -10.43 -9.56
N ALA A 22 -0.81 -9.76 -9.16
CA ALA A 22 -0.71 -8.41 -8.61
C ALA A 22 -1.73 -8.21 -7.48
N ALA A 23 -1.35 -8.60 -6.25
CA ALA A 23 -1.91 -7.95 -5.07
C ALA A 23 -1.59 -6.46 -5.23
N SER A 24 -2.60 -5.67 -5.59
CA SER A 24 -2.41 -4.26 -5.93
C SER A 24 -2.07 -3.49 -4.67
N SER A 25 -1.24 -2.44 -4.74
CA SER A 25 -0.98 -1.54 -3.59
C SER A 25 -2.28 -0.93 -3.02
N SER A 26 -3.36 -0.97 -3.80
CA SER A 26 -4.72 -0.63 -3.36
C SER A 26 -5.32 -1.67 -2.41
N ASP A 27 -5.05 -2.96 -2.61
CA ASP A 27 -5.58 -4.06 -1.78
C ASP A 27 -4.93 -4.06 -0.39
N GLU A 28 -3.62 -3.84 -0.33
CA GLU A 28 -2.89 -3.70 0.94
C GLU A 28 -3.35 -2.47 1.72
N LEU A 29 -3.57 -1.34 1.05
CA LEU A 29 -4.12 -0.13 1.65
C LEU A 29 -5.51 -0.37 2.25
N ILE A 30 -6.43 -1.01 1.50
CA ILE A 30 -7.79 -1.28 1.96
C ILE A 30 -7.74 -2.18 3.19
N ARG A 31 -6.99 -3.29 3.10
CA ARG A 31 -6.82 -4.21 4.23
C ARG A 31 -6.26 -3.51 5.47
N ALA A 32 -5.26 -2.66 5.32
CA ALA A 32 -4.66 -1.93 6.45
C ALA A 32 -5.63 -0.91 7.07
N LEU A 33 -6.52 -0.29 6.28
CA LEU A 33 -7.51 0.66 6.77
C LEU A 33 -8.66 0.00 7.56
N GLU A 34 -8.94 -1.27 7.29
CA GLU A 34 -9.96 -2.05 8.02
C GLU A 34 -9.48 -2.52 9.40
N LEU A 35 -8.17 -2.59 9.63
CA LEU A 35 -7.61 -3.02 10.91
C LEU A 35 -7.85 -1.97 12.01
N ALA A 36 -8.19 -2.46 13.20
CA ALA A 36 -8.24 -1.63 14.40
C ALA A 36 -6.82 -1.16 14.77
N PRO A 37 -6.59 0.16 14.96
CA PRO A 37 -5.28 0.66 15.33
C PRO A 37 -4.87 0.26 16.75
N ASN A 38 -3.62 -0.17 16.91
CA ASN A 38 -3.01 -0.38 18.21
C ASN A 38 -2.11 0.81 18.58
N ILE A 39 -2.67 1.76 19.34
CA ILE A 39 -1.96 2.98 19.75
C ILE A 39 -0.74 2.68 20.61
N GLU A 40 -0.85 1.71 21.52
CA GLU A 40 0.25 1.35 22.42
C GLU A 40 1.44 0.75 21.67
N ASN A 41 1.16 -0.12 20.69
CA ASN A 41 2.20 -0.63 19.81
C ASN A 41 2.80 0.48 18.93
N GLY A 42 1.96 1.37 18.39
CA GLY A 42 2.43 2.52 17.59
C GLY A 42 3.41 3.41 18.36
N LYS A 43 3.11 3.71 19.64
CA LYS A 43 4.02 4.48 20.52
C LYS A 43 5.37 3.80 20.74
N LYS A 44 5.40 2.47 20.85
CA LYS A 44 6.65 1.70 21.02
C LYS A 44 7.51 1.69 19.76
N ILE A 45 6.89 1.72 18.59
CA ILE A 45 7.58 1.71 17.29
C ILE A 45 8.06 3.11 16.89
N TYR A 46 7.29 4.16 17.23
CA TYR A 46 7.54 5.53 16.80
C TYR A 46 8.97 6.07 17.01
N PRO A 47 9.70 5.73 18.08
CA PRO A 47 11.08 6.18 18.26
C PRO A 47 12.02 5.86 17.08
N LEU A 48 11.72 4.82 16.28
CA LEU A 48 12.46 4.48 15.07
C LEU A 48 12.26 5.51 13.95
N CYS A 49 11.11 6.19 13.93
CA CYS A 49 10.75 7.21 12.96
C CYS A 49 11.18 8.60 13.43
N ALA A 50 11.20 8.81 14.76
CA ALA A 50 11.47 10.09 15.40
C ALA A 50 12.87 10.64 15.11
N SER A 51 13.85 9.78 14.79
CA SER A 51 15.20 10.22 14.37
C SER A 51 15.17 11.19 13.18
N CYS A 52 14.17 11.04 12.31
CA CYS A 52 14.01 11.83 11.09
C CYS A 52 12.79 12.76 11.17
N HIS A 53 11.68 12.29 11.73
CA HIS A 53 10.42 13.03 11.79
C HIS A 53 10.25 13.85 13.08
N HIS A 54 11.23 13.82 13.99
CA HIS A 54 11.23 14.42 15.33
C HIS A 54 10.16 13.83 16.27
N ASP A 55 10.33 14.04 17.57
CA ASP A 55 9.48 13.45 18.61
C ASP A 55 7.99 13.86 18.50
N ASN A 56 7.74 15.04 17.93
CA ASN A 56 6.39 15.57 17.72
C ASN A 56 5.84 15.26 16.32
N GLY A 57 6.60 14.61 15.43
CA GLY A 57 6.18 14.28 14.07
C GLY A 57 6.08 15.48 13.12
N TRP A 58 6.71 16.60 13.44
CA TRP A 58 6.67 17.80 12.60
C TRP A 58 7.66 17.75 11.43
N GLY A 59 8.60 16.79 11.44
CA GLY A 59 9.61 16.72 10.39
C GLY A 59 10.46 17.98 10.30
N LYS A 60 11.22 18.11 9.21
CA LYS A 60 12.15 19.24 9.02
C LYS A 60 11.47 20.40 8.30
N ALA A 61 11.82 21.61 8.70
CA ALA A 61 11.29 22.84 8.09
C ALA A 61 11.62 22.98 6.59
N ASP A 62 12.70 22.34 6.13
CA ASP A 62 13.10 22.29 4.72
C ASP A 62 12.31 21.26 3.88
N GLY A 63 11.44 20.46 4.53
CA GLY A 63 10.62 19.44 3.87
C GLY A 63 11.35 18.13 3.56
N SER A 64 12.64 18.00 3.89
CA SER A 64 13.41 16.76 3.64
C SER A 64 12.88 15.55 4.41
N TYR A 65 12.29 15.79 5.59
CA TYR A 65 11.42 14.84 6.28
C TYR A 65 10.06 15.49 6.51
N PRO A 66 8.97 14.95 5.95
CA PRO A 66 7.67 15.60 6.01
C PRO A 66 7.02 15.51 7.40
N VAL A 67 6.05 16.40 7.63
CA VAL A 67 5.14 16.36 8.79
C VAL A 67 4.26 15.11 8.69
N ILE A 68 4.23 14.32 9.76
CA ILE A 68 3.34 13.15 9.92
C ILE A 68 2.32 13.34 11.04
N ALA A 69 2.56 14.25 11.98
CA ALA A 69 1.60 14.57 13.03
C ALA A 69 0.37 15.27 12.45
N GLY A 70 -0.82 14.82 12.86
CA GLY A 70 -2.10 15.37 12.40
C GLY A 70 -2.50 14.96 10.99
N GLN A 71 -1.71 14.15 10.29
CA GLN A 71 -2.04 13.69 8.95
C GLN A 71 -3.22 12.71 8.95
N HIS A 72 -4.02 12.73 7.89
CA HIS A 72 -5.10 11.77 7.68
C HIS A 72 -4.55 10.34 7.68
N ARG A 73 -5.22 9.44 8.41
CA ARG A 73 -4.86 8.02 8.50
C ARG A 73 -4.64 7.38 7.12
N LYS A 74 -5.51 7.66 6.14
CA LYS A 74 -5.39 7.14 4.78
C LYS A 74 -4.11 7.59 4.09
N VAL A 75 -3.68 8.83 4.29
CA VAL A 75 -2.43 9.34 3.72
C VAL A 75 -1.24 8.64 4.37
N LEU A 76 -1.20 8.54 5.70
CA LEU A 76 -0.10 7.85 6.39
C LEU A 76 0.05 6.39 5.94
N ILE A 77 -1.05 5.64 5.88
CA ILE A 77 -1.02 4.23 5.46
C ILE A 77 -0.63 4.10 3.99
N LYS A 78 -1.18 4.95 3.10
CA LYS A 78 -0.81 4.97 1.68
C LYS A 78 0.69 5.22 1.50
N GLN A 79 1.24 6.23 2.17
CA GLN A 79 2.66 6.56 2.05
C GLN A 79 3.55 5.45 2.62
N LEU A 80 3.15 4.78 3.70
CA LEU A 80 3.89 3.63 4.23
C LEU A 80 3.84 2.40 3.31
N ALA A 81 2.74 2.20 2.58
CA ALA A 81 2.58 1.09 1.64
C ALA A 81 3.23 1.36 0.26
N ASP A 82 3.42 2.62 -0.10
CA ASP A 82 4.03 3.03 -1.37
C ASP A 82 5.55 3.28 -1.29
N ILE A 83 6.11 3.34 -0.07
CA ILE A 83 7.54 3.62 0.18
C ILE A 83 8.43 2.47 -0.29
#